data_AF-A0A9P4MHK0-F1
#
_entry.id   AF-A0A9P4MHK0-F1
#
_cell.length_a   1.000
_cell.length_b   1.000
_cell.length_c   1.000
_cell.angle_alpha   90.00
_cell.angle_beta   90.00
_cell.angle_gamma   90.00
#
_symmetry.space_group_name_H-M   'P 1'
#
loop_
_entity.id
_entity.type
_entity.pdbx_description
1 polymer ?
#
loop_
_entity_poly.entity_id
_entity_poly.type
_entity_poly.pdbx_seq_one_letter_code
_entity_poly.pdbx_strand_id
1 'polypeptide(L)'
;RLVECLICASDDVPSTESAKLACGHRMCHSCLRQLFVMSTTDPAHMPPKCCTSHHIPLEHVETIFDNRFKSLWNRKYREFTTQDRLYCPSKKCGEWIRPSSIHTDPRHPDRKYGVCRRCKTKVCGTCNNKYHKRSECPDDPETAHFIASAKEQGWQRCYSCKAMVELREGCNHMTCRCTAEFCIVCGSPWKTC
;
A
#
# COMPACT_ATOMS: atom_id res chain seq x y z
N ARG A 1 -35.66 12.93 8.49
CA ARG A 1 -34.85 14.17 8.50
C ARG A 1 -33.86 14.08 7.35
N LEU A 2 -33.76 15.12 6.53
CA LEU A 2 -32.75 15.21 5.47
C LEU A 2 -31.46 15.83 6.02
N VAL A 3 -30.32 15.48 5.42
CA VAL A 3 -29.00 15.93 5.82
C VAL A 3 -28.11 16.13 4.59
N GLU A 4 -27.12 17.00 4.73
CA GLU A 4 -26.11 17.24 3.71
C GLU A 4 -24.96 16.23 3.81
N CYS A 5 -24.51 15.72 2.66
CA CYS A 5 -23.34 14.86 2.54
C CYS A 5 -22.07 15.66 2.23
N LEU A 6 -21.02 15.47 3.03
CA LEU A 6 -19.73 16.15 2.86
C LEU A 6 -19.06 15.86 1.50
N ILE A 7 -19.25 14.67 0.93
CA ILE A 7 -18.50 14.24 -0.28
C ILE A 7 -19.20 14.70 -1.56
N CYS A 8 -20.51 14.45 -1.69
CA CYS A 8 -21.25 14.78 -2.91
C CYS A 8 -22.02 16.11 -2.84
N ALA A 9 -22.02 16.78 -1.68
CA ALA A 9 -22.73 18.04 -1.42
C ALA A 9 -24.26 17.99 -1.66
N SER A 10 -24.86 16.80 -1.75
CA SER A 10 -26.32 16.67 -1.83
C SER A 10 -26.92 16.84 -0.43
N ASP A 11 -27.97 17.66 -0.35
CA ASP A 11 -28.69 18.09 0.86
C ASP A 11 -30.01 17.33 1.08
N ASP A 12 -30.36 16.46 0.14
CA ASP A 12 -31.57 15.64 0.09
C ASP A 12 -31.37 14.20 0.58
N VAL A 13 -30.27 13.91 1.26
CA VAL A 13 -29.97 12.55 1.77
C VAL A 13 -30.81 12.24 3.01
N PRO A 14 -31.57 11.13 3.04
CA PRO A 14 -32.22 10.67 4.27
C PRO A 14 -31.19 10.38 5.37
N SER A 15 -31.43 10.85 6.60
CA SER A 15 -30.49 10.64 7.70
C SER A 15 -30.18 9.16 7.97
N THR A 16 -31.11 8.25 7.65
CA THR A 16 -30.98 6.79 7.74
C THR A 16 -30.08 6.19 6.67
N GLU A 17 -29.82 6.92 5.58
CA GLU A 17 -28.91 6.56 4.49
C GLU A 17 -27.59 7.33 4.58
N SER A 18 -27.26 7.83 5.78
CA SER A 18 -26.04 8.56 6.07
C SER A 18 -25.44 8.11 7.40
N ALA A 19 -24.11 8.17 7.50
CA ALA A 19 -23.43 8.03 8.79
C ALA A 19 -22.99 9.39 9.30
N LYS A 20 -23.19 9.65 10.59
CA LYS A 20 -22.56 10.76 11.31
C LYS A 20 -21.23 10.26 11.87
N LEU A 21 -20.14 10.84 11.39
CA LEU A 21 -18.79 10.46 11.80
C LEU A 21 -18.41 11.12 13.12
N ALA A 22 -17.37 10.61 13.79
CA ALA A 22 -16.86 11.15 15.05
C ALA A 22 -16.43 12.62 14.97
N CYS A 23 -15.98 13.09 13.80
CA CYS A 23 -15.65 14.49 13.55
C CYS A 23 -16.87 15.42 13.37
N GLY A 24 -18.09 14.89 13.41
CA GLY A 24 -19.33 15.64 13.24
C GLY A 24 -19.87 15.68 11.80
N HIS A 25 -19.01 15.48 10.80
CA HIS A 25 -19.43 15.42 9.40
C HIS A 25 -20.37 14.24 9.10
N ARG A 26 -21.17 14.40 8.06
CA ARG A 26 -22.05 13.35 7.53
C ARG A 26 -21.63 12.94 6.14
N MET A 27 -21.74 11.64 5.86
CA MET A 27 -21.52 11.07 4.54
C MET A 27 -22.67 10.12 4.21
N CYS A 28 -23.21 10.21 3.00
CA CYS A 28 -24.21 9.26 2.53
C CYS A 28 -23.58 7.87 2.31
N HIS A 29 -24.42 6.83 2.35
CA HIS A 29 -23.99 5.45 2.18
C HIS A 29 -23.32 5.18 0.83
N SER A 30 -23.73 5.86 -0.25
CA SER A 30 -23.11 5.71 -1.57
C SER A 30 -21.67 6.24 -1.59
N CYS A 31 -21.42 7.43 -1.03
CA CYS A 31 -20.07 7.99 -0.92
C CYS A 31 -19.18 7.18 0.03
N LEU A 32 -19.72 6.70 1.17
CA LEU A 32 -18.99 5.79 2.06
C LEU A 32 -18.62 4.49 1.33
N ARG A 33 -19.55 3.92 0.56
CA ARG A 33 -19.27 2.72 -0.25
C ARG A 33 -18.08 2.95 -1.19
N GLN A 34 -18.09 4.05 -1.93
CA GLN A 34 -17.01 4.40 -2.87
C GLN A 34 -15.67 4.56 -2.15
N LEU A 35 -15.65 5.30 -1.03
CA LEU A 35 -14.44 5.53 -0.24
C LEU A 35 -13.81 4.22 0.26
N PHE A 36 -14.64 3.30 0.77
CA PHE A 36 -14.17 1.98 1.19
C PHE A 36 -13.69 1.13 0.02
N VAL A 37 -14.37 1.16 -1.14
CA VAL A 37 -13.92 0.45 -2.34
C VAL A 37 -12.55 0.97 -2.80
N MET A 38 -12.35 2.29 -2.86
CA MET A 38 -11.07 2.91 -3.23
C MET A 38 -9.93 2.49 -2.28
N SER A 39 -10.20 2.39 -0.98
CA SER A 39 -9.19 1.96 -0.02
C SER A 39 -8.66 0.53 -0.28
N THR A 40 -9.41 -0.31 -1.00
CA THR A 40 -8.95 -1.68 -1.33
C THR A 40 -8.00 -1.74 -2.51
N THR A 41 -7.96 -0.69 -3.34
CA THR A 41 -7.14 -0.62 -4.56
C THR A 41 -5.91 0.25 -4.37
N ASP A 42 -6.00 1.28 -3.54
CA ASP A 42 -4.91 2.23 -3.31
C ASP A 42 -4.52 2.32 -1.82
N PRO A 43 -3.27 1.96 -1.48
CA PRO A 43 -2.75 2.09 -0.12
C PRO A 43 -2.84 3.51 0.45
N ALA A 44 -2.80 4.56 -0.39
CA ALA A 44 -2.91 5.95 0.08
C ALA A 44 -4.30 6.26 0.67
N HIS A 45 -5.33 5.54 0.24
CA HIS A 45 -6.70 5.67 0.74
C HIS A 45 -7.00 4.69 1.87
N MET A 46 -6.02 3.90 2.32
CA MET A 46 -6.20 2.89 3.35
C MET A 46 -5.53 3.31 4.67
N PRO A 47 -6.26 3.29 5.78
CA PRO A 47 -7.71 3.15 5.90
C PRO A 47 -8.49 4.43 5.54
N PRO A 48 -9.78 4.31 5.20
CA PRO A 48 -10.67 5.47 5.02
C PRO A 48 -10.65 6.42 6.22
N LYS A 49 -10.47 7.70 5.93
CA LYS A 49 -10.52 8.81 6.90
C LYS A 49 -11.41 9.91 6.36
N CYS A 50 -11.87 10.80 7.25
CA CYS A 50 -12.58 12.01 6.87
C CYS A 50 -11.62 13.20 6.93
N CYS A 51 -11.61 13.94 8.05
CA CYS A 51 -10.76 15.11 8.26
C CYS A 51 -9.83 14.98 9.48
N THR A 52 -9.97 13.91 10.25
CA THR A 52 -9.12 13.63 11.41
C THR A 52 -8.18 12.46 11.12
N SER A 53 -7.22 12.23 12.01
CA SER A 53 -6.34 11.07 11.96
C SER A 53 -7.08 9.75 12.23
N HIS A 54 -8.28 9.81 12.82
CA HIS A 54 -9.09 8.63 13.14
C HIS A 54 -9.71 7.99 11.90
N HIS A 55 -9.72 6.66 11.90
CA HIS A 55 -10.31 5.87 10.82
C HIS A 55 -11.83 5.91 10.90
N ILE A 56 -12.48 5.87 9.74
CA ILE A 56 -13.92 5.65 9.67
C ILE A 56 -14.20 4.19 10.06
N PRO A 57 -14.95 3.92 11.14
CA PRO A 57 -15.21 2.55 11.58
C PRO A 57 -16.05 1.76 10.57
N LEU A 58 -15.84 0.44 10.53
CA LEU A 58 -16.61 -0.45 9.65
C LEU A 58 -18.10 -0.52 10.00
N GLU A 59 -18.49 -0.18 11.23
CA GLU A 59 -19.88 -0.18 11.69
C GLU A 59 -20.79 0.70 10.82
N HIS A 60 -20.27 1.82 10.30
CA HIS A 60 -21.00 2.73 9.42
C HIS A 60 -21.32 2.13 8.05
N VAL A 61 -20.65 1.05 7.68
CA VAL A 61 -20.77 0.41 6.37
C VAL A 61 -21.09 -1.08 6.49
N GLU A 62 -21.41 -1.55 7.69
CA GLU A 62 -21.59 -2.97 7.97
C GLU A 62 -22.78 -3.56 7.21
N THR A 63 -23.87 -2.81 7.08
CA THR A 63 -25.07 -3.20 6.33
C THR A 63 -24.95 -2.89 4.84
N ILE A 64 -23.97 -2.07 4.43
CA ILE A 64 -23.74 -1.64 3.05
C ILE A 64 -22.99 -2.72 2.25
N PHE A 65 -22.09 -3.46 2.90
CA PHE A 65 -21.20 -4.43 2.27
C PHE A 65 -21.55 -5.88 2.60
N ASP A 66 -21.33 -6.75 1.62
CA ASP A 66 -21.44 -8.19 1.80
C ASP A 66 -20.21 -8.80 2.50
N ASN A 67 -20.33 -10.05 2.95
CA ASN A 67 -19.24 -10.76 3.64
C ASN A 67 -18.00 -10.94 2.75
N ARG A 68 -18.19 -10.99 1.42
CA ARG A 68 -17.11 -11.10 0.44
C ARG A 68 -16.26 -9.83 0.43
N PHE A 69 -16.89 -8.66 0.36
CA PHE A 69 -16.20 -7.38 0.41
C PHE A 69 -15.53 -7.17 1.77
N LYS A 70 -16.22 -7.44 2.89
CA LYS A 70 -15.62 -7.35 4.24
C LYS A 70 -14.35 -8.19 4.36
N SER A 71 -14.36 -9.42 3.82
CA SER A 71 -13.20 -10.31 3.80
C SER A 71 -12.06 -9.79 2.90
N LEU A 72 -12.39 -9.16 1.77
CA LEU A 72 -11.41 -8.50 0.90
C LEU A 72 -10.79 -7.29 1.61
N TRP A 73 -11.62 -6.43 2.18
CA TRP A 73 -11.20 -5.21 2.86
C TRP A 73 -10.28 -5.53 4.03
N ASN A 74 -10.63 -6.50 4.89
CA ASN A 74 -9.77 -6.93 6.00
C ASN A 74 -8.40 -7.45 5.53
N ARG A 75 -8.36 -8.15 4.39
CA ARG A 75 -7.11 -8.60 3.78
C ARG A 75 -6.27 -7.42 3.29
N LYS A 76 -6.90 -6.46 2.62
CA LYS A 76 -6.24 -5.26 2.08
C LYS A 76 -5.79 -4.30 3.18
N TYR A 77 -6.58 -4.14 4.24
CA TYR A 77 -6.21 -3.40 5.43
C TYR A 77 -4.93 -3.98 6.03
N ARG A 78 -4.90 -5.30 6.28
CA ARG A 78 -3.69 -5.96 6.79
C ARG A 78 -2.50 -5.86 5.84
N GLU A 79 -2.73 -5.99 4.54
CA GLU A 79 -1.71 -5.80 3.52
C GLU A 79 -1.13 -4.39 3.66
N PHE A 80 -1.92 -3.36 3.36
CA PHE A 80 -1.46 -1.98 3.23
C PHE A 80 -1.00 -1.32 4.54
N THR A 81 -1.45 -1.81 5.70
CA THR A 81 -0.96 -1.34 7.02
C THR A 81 0.32 -2.07 7.48
N THR A 82 0.73 -3.15 6.82
CA THR A 82 2.00 -3.82 7.12
C THR A 82 3.17 -3.00 6.55
N GLN A 83 4.18 -2.74 7.38
CA GLN A 83 5.47 -2.15 6.97
C GLN A 83 6.31 -3.16 6.19
N ASP A 84 7.19 -2.68 5.31
CA ASP A 84 8.13 -3.49 4.51
C ASP A 84 7.46 -4.68 3.79
N ARG A 85 6.36 -4.40 3.09
CA ARG A 85 5.59 -5.39 2.36
C ARG A 85 6.44 -6.10 1.31
N LEU A 86 6.45 -7.42 1.38
CA LEU A 86 7.07 -8.27 0.38
C LEU A 86 6.02 -8.79 -0.61
N TYR A 87 6.27 -8.62 -1.89
CA TYR A 87 5.39 -9.09 -2.96
C TYR A 87 6.07 -10.18 -3.78
N CYS A 88 5.28 -11.11 -4.32
CA CYS A 88 5.82 -12.15 -5.18
C CYS A 88 6.26 -11.58 -6.54
N PRO A 89 7.56 -11.68 -6.92
CA PRO A 89 8.09 -11.11 -8.16
C PRO A 89 7.75 -11.95 -9.39
N SER A 90 7.03 -13.07 -9.24
CA SER A 90 6.62 -13.88 -10.38
C SER A 90 5.63 -13.10 -11.26
N LYS A 91 5.93 -12.97 -12.55
CA LYS A 91 5.20 -12.12 -13.53
C LYS A 91 3.68 -12.28 -13.51
N LYS A 92 3.15 -13.47 -13.18
CA LYS A 92 1.70 -13.76 -13.14
C LYS A 92 1.12 -13.88 -11.72
N CYS A 93 1.90 -13.53 -10.69
CA CYS A 93 1.50 -13.70 -9.29
C CYS A 93 1.24 -12.38 -8.57
N GLY A 94 2.29 -11.61 -8.25
CA GLY A 94 2.17 -10.34 -7.53
C GLY A 94 1.56 -10.43 -6.12
N GLU A 95 1.33 -11.64 -5.59
CA GLU A 95 0.66 -11.81 -4.29
C GLU A 95 1.51 -11.25 -3.15
N TRP A 96 0.89 -10.51 -2.22
CA TRP A 96 1.52 -10.10 -0.98
C TRP A 96 1.88 -11.30 -0.11
N ILE A 97 3.14 -11.34 0.34
CA ILE A 97 3.65 -12.36 1.25
C ILE A 97 3.44 -11.87 2.67
N ARG A 98 2.56 -12.58 3.39
CA ARG A 98 2.26 -12.28 4.79
C ARG A 98 3.53 -12.41 5.66
N PRO A 99 3.68 -11.59 6.72
CA PRO A 99 4.80 -11.70 7.66
C PRO A 99 5.00 -13.13 8.23
N SER A 100 3.90 -13.86 8.47
CA SER A 100 3.97 -15.26 8.94
C SER A 100 4.47 -16.28 7.90
N SER A 101 4.74 -15.83 6.68
CA SER A 101 5.38 -16.62 5.62
C SER A 101 6.77 -16.08 5.25
N ILE A 102 7.33 -15.23 6.12
CA ILE A 102 8.71 -14.77 6.08
C ILE A 102 9.49 -15.58 7.11
N HIS A 103 10.63 -16.12 6.69
CA HIS A 103 11.48 -17.01 7.49
C HIS A 103 12.92 -16.52 7.43
N THR A 104 13.70 -16.84 8.47
CA THR A 104 15.15 -16.67 8.46
C THR A 104 15.79 -17.86 7.75
N ASP A 105 16.83 -17.60 6.95
CA ASP A 105 17.63 -18.64 6.31
C ASP A 105 18.46 -19.40 7.37
N PRO A 106 18.30 -20.73 7.50
CA PRO A 106 19.07 -21.52 8.48
C PRO A 106 20.59 -21.44 8.29
N ARG A 107 21.07 -21.12 7.07
CA ARG A 107 22.50 -21.02 6.76
C ARG A 107 23.06 -19.61 6.89
N HIS A 108 22.18 -18.61 6.88
CA HIS A 108 22.53 -17.18 6.90
C HIS A 108 21.52 -16.45 7.81
N PRO A 109 21.74 -16.41 9.13
CA PRO A 109 20.78 -15.87 10.10
C PRO A 109 20.40 -14.40 9.90
N ASP A 110 21.25 -13.64 9.21
CA ASP A 110 21.06 -12.26 8.79
C ASP A 110 20.06 -12.11 7.62
N ARG A 111 19.72 -13.22 6.94
CA ARG A 111 18.91 -13.21 5.72
C ARG A 111 17.51 -13.73 5.96
N LYS A 112 16.54 -12.98 5.43
CA LYS A 112 15.12 -13.38 5.43
C LYS A 112 14.66 -13.73 4.03
N TYR A 113 13.73 -14.66 3.93
CA TYR A 113 13.03 -14.98 2.69
C TYR A 113 11.55 -15.22 2.93
N GLY A 114 10.73 -14.76 2.01
CA GLY A 114 9.29 -15.02 1.97
C GLY A 114 8.95 -16.23 1.11
N VAL A 115 7.91 -16.98 1.48
CA VAL A 115 7.33 -18.02 0.62
C VAL A 115 5.96 -17.59 0.15
N CYS A 116 5.80 -17.40 -1.16
CA CYS A 116 4.50 -17.06 -1.74
C CYS A 116 3.51 -18.21 -1.55
N ARG A 117 2.39 -17.99 -0.85
CA ARG A 117 1.40 -19.04 -0.62
C ARG A 117 0.70 -19.51 -1.89
N ARG A 118 0.55 -18.62 -2.88
CA ARG A 118 -0.14 -18.87 -4.16
C ARG A 118 0.69 -19.71 -5.12
N CYS A 119 1.93 -19.32 -5.42
CA CYS A 119 2.78 -20.00 -6.42
C CYS A 119 4.03 -20.67 -5.84
N LYS A 120 4.20 -20.69 -4.51
CA LYS A 120 5.34 -21.30 -3.79
C LYS A 120 6.72 -20.72 -4.09
N THR A 121 6.79 -19.64 -4.89
CA THR A 121 8.05 -18.94 -5.16
C THR A 121 8.64 -18.40 -3.85
N LYS A 122 9.91 -18.74 -3.61
CA LYS A 122 10.71 -18.14 -2.53
C LYS A 122 11.23 -16.78 -2.99
N VAL A 123 11.13 -15.77 -2.14
CA VAL A 123 11.47 -14.38 -2.43
C VAL A 123 12.48 -13.90 -1.40
N CYS A 124 13.57 -13.28 -1.84
CA CYS A 124 14.54 -12.67 -0.93
C CYS A 124 13.91 -11.46 -0.25
N GLY A 125 13.99 -11.38 1.08
CA GLY A 125 13.47 -10.25 1.85
C GLY A 125 14.30 -8.97 1.74
N THR A 126 15.50 -9.04 1.15
CA THR A 126 16.41 -7.90 1.01
C THR A 126 16.27 -7.22 -0.36
N CYS A 127 16.32 -8.00 -1.45
CA CYS A 127 16.25 -7.47 -2.81
C CYS A 127 14.87 -7.60 -3.48
N ASN A 128 13.89 -8.24 -2.81
CA ASN A 128 12.52 -8.50 -3.30
C ASN A 128 12.44 -9.35 -4.59
N ASN A 129 13.56 -9.91 -5.06
CA ASN A 129 13.64 -10.83 -6.19
C ASN A 129 13.45 -12.29 -5.75
N LYS A 130 13.46 -13.23 -6.72
CA LYS A 130 13.49 -14.66 -6.41
C LYS A 130 14.66 -14.95 -5.47
N TYR A 131 14.41 -15.76 -4.45
CA TYR A 131 15.42 -16.10 -3.46
C TYR A 131 16.62 -16.81 -4.10
N HIS A 132 17.82 -16.43 -3.66
CA HIS A 132 19.10 -16.90 -4.18
C HIS A 132 19.99 -17.38 -3.02
N LYS A 133 20.80 -18.42 -3.31
CA LYS A 133 21.68 -19.06 -2.31
C LYS A 133 22.93 -18.25 -2.00
N ARG A 134 23.42 -17.43 -2.93
CA ARG A 134 24.58 -16.55 -2.71
C ARG A 134 24.28 -15.59 -1.54
N SER A 135 25.28 -15.34 -0.70
CA SER A 135 25.19 -14.46 0.47
C SER A 135 24.77 -13.05 0.06
N GLU A 136 25.39 -12.54 -0.99
CA GLU A 136 25.08 -11.24 -1.55
C GLU A 136 23.87 -11.33 -2.48
N CYS A 137 23.03 -10.29 -2.41
CA CYS A 137 22.02 -10.08 -3.45
C CYS A 137 22.76 -9.88 -4.76
N PRO A 138 22.36 -10.55 -5.85
CA PRO A 138 22.95 -10.27 -7.14
C PRO A 138 22.74 -8.78 -7.41
N ASP A 139 23.84 -8.03 -7.42
CA ASP A 139 23.93 -6.80 -8.16
C ASP A 139 23.72 -7.24 -9.61
N ASP A 140 22.49 -7.12 -10.07
CA ASP A 140 22.23 -7.27 -11.48
C ASP A 140 22.83 -6.02 -12.14
N PRO A 141 23.97 -6.12 -12.85
CA PRO A 141 24.63 -4.96 -13.43
C PRO A 141 23.72 -4.27 -14.46
N GLU A 142 22.83 -5.04 -15.07
CA GLU A 142 21.81 -4.55 -15.99
C GLU A 142 20.72 -3.78 -15.21
N THR A 143 20.32 -4.26 -14.03
CA THR A 143 19.49 -3.50 -13.08
C THR A 143 20.21 -2.27 -12.54
N ALA A 144 21.52 -2.31 -12.26
CA ALA A 144 22.29 -1.16 -11.79
C ALA A 144 22.44 -0.09 -12.87
N HIS A 145 22.74 -0.51 -14.10
CA HIS A 145 22.78 0.37 -15.27
C HIS A 145 21.39 0.92 -15.60
N PHE A 146 20.35 0.10 -15.51
CA PHE A 146 18.96 0.54 -15.64
C PHE A 146 18.59 1.54 -14.56
N ILE A 147 18.97 1.32 -13.29
CA ILE A 147 18.74 2.27 -12.19
C ILE A 147 19.50 3.58 -12.43
N ALA A 148 20.74 3.52 -12.92
CA ALA A 148 21.54 4.69 -13.25
C ALA A 148 20.89 5.50 -14.40
N SER A 149 20.53 4.85 -15.50
CA SER A 149 19.83 5.49 -16.62
C SER A 149 18.42 5.96 -16.24
N ALA A 150 17.74 5.25 -15.34
CA ALA A 150 16.42 5.64 -14.83
C ALA A 150 16.53 6.91 -13.97
N LYS A 151 17.59 7.09 -13.18
CA LYS A 151 17.85 8.35 -12.45
C LYS A 151 18.04 9.53 -13.40
N GLU A 152 18.75 9.34 -14.51
CA GLU A 152 18.90 10.37 -15.55
C GLU A 152 17.55 10.74 -16.19
N GLN A 153 16.60 9.81 -16.20
CA GLN A 153 15.22 10.00 -16.68
C GLN A 153 14.23 10.43 -15.57
N GLY A 154 14.72 10.81 -14.39
CA GLY A 154 13.87 11.29 -13.29
C GLY A 154 13.14 10.20 -12.50
N TRP A 155 13.57 8.95 -12.62
CA TRP A 155 13.02 7.81 -11.88
C TRP A 155 13.92 7.45 -10.70
N GLN A 156 13.32 7.09 -9.57
CA GLN A 156 14.02 6.70 -8.34
C GLN A 156 13.43 5.42 -7.75
N ARG A 157 14.29 4.61 -7.12
CA ARG A 157 13.87 3.41 -6.41
C ARG A 157 13.47 3.76 -4.98
N CYS A 158 12.23 3.44 -4.59
CA CYS A 158 11.77 3.63 -3.22
C CYS A 158 12.66 2.86 -2.23
N TYR A 159 13.16 3.50 -1.17
CA TYR A 159 14.02 2.84 -0.19
C TYR A 159 13.36 1.67 0.53
N SER A 160 12.04 1.74 0.78
CA SER A 160 11.29 0.72 1.51
C SER A 160 10.89 -0.44 0.60
N CYS A 161 9.99 -0.21 -0.38
CA CYS A 161 9.45 -1.31 -1.18
C CYS A 161 10.28 -1.65 -2.44
N LYS A 162 11.31 -0.86 -2.73
CA LYS A 162 12.21 -1.06 -3.88
C LYS A 162 11.52 -0.93 -5.25
N ALA A 163 10.29 -0.42 -5.32
CA ALA A 163 9.61 -0.10 -6.58
C ALA A 163 10.23 1.14 -7.25
N MET A 164 10.20 1.17 -8.59
CA MET A 164 10.55 2.37 -9.36
C MET A 164 9.41 3.38 -9.30
N VAL A 165 9.76 4.63 -9.05
CA VAL A 165 8.86 5.77 -8.93
C VAL A 165 9.39 6.87 -9.83
N GLU A 166 8.55 7.39 -10.72
CA GLU A 166 8.86 8.50 -11.61
C GLU A 166 8.39 9.82 -10.99
N LEU A 167 9.23 10.85 -11.02
CA LEU A 167 8.78 12.23 -10.79
C LEU A 167 8.18 12.75 -12.08
N ARG A 168 6.87 13.02 -12.09
CA ARG A 168 6.21 13.60 -13.26
C ARG A 168 6.50 15.09 -13.37
N GLU A 169 6.26 15.85 -12.31
CA GLU A 169 6.60 17.28 -12.19
C GLU A 169 6.68 17.67 -10.70
N GLY A 170 7.49 18.68 -10.34
CA GLY A 170 7.41 19.36 -9.04
C GLY A 170 8.46 19.00 -7.99
N CYS A 171 8.03 18.97 -6.72
CA CYS A 171 8.88 18.91 -5.53
C CYS A 171 9.67 17.60 -5.40
N ASN A 172 10.86 17.65 -4.81
CA ASN A 172 11.70 16.47 -4.54
C ASN A 172 11.06 15.47 -3.55
N HIS A 173 9.97 15.84 -2.87
CA HIS A 173 9.22 14.97 -1.97
C HIS A 173 8.33 13.99 -2.74
N MET A 174 8.60 12.69 -2.59
CA MET A 174 7.80 11.63 -3.20
C MET A 174 7.14 10.74 -2.16
N THR A 175 5.86 10.43 -2.37
CA THR A 175 5.17 9.36 -1.66
C THR A 175 5.04 8.15 -2.58
N CYS A 176 5.73 7.06 -2.25
CA CYS A 176 5.58 5.80 -2.99
C CYS A 176 4.18 5.22 -2.80
N ARG A 177 3.71 4.36 -3.72
CA ARG A 177 2.52 3.53 -3.51
C ARG A 177 2.63 2.63 -2.27
N CYS A 178 3.85 2.38 -1.78
CA CYS A 178 4.03 1.71 -0.50
C CYS A 178 3.84 2.61 0.73
N THR A 179 3.40 3.86 0.52
CA THR A 179 3.23 4.96 1.48
C THR A 179 4.52 5.50 2.10
N ALA A 180 5.69 5.03 1.67
CA ALA A 180 6.97 5.58 2.12
C ALA A 180 7.20 6.95 1.47
N GLU A 181 7.59 7.93 2.28
CA GLU A 181 7.96 9.27 1.87
C GLU A 181 9.48 9.36 1.73
N PHE A 182 9.97 9.81 0.57
CA PHE A 182 11.40 9.84 0.27
C PHE A 182 11.76 10.97 -0.70
N CYS A 183 13.04 11.33 -0.73
CA CYS A 183 13.56 12.30 -1.70
C CYS A 183 13.83 11.62 -3.05
N ILE A 184 13.25 12.11 -4.14
CA ILE A 184 13.49 11.54 -5.49
C ILE A 184 14.96 11.65 -5.92
N VAL A 185 15.68 12.68 -5.45
CA VAL A 185 17.07 12.94 -5.84
C VAL A 185 18.02 11.88 -5.26
N CYS A 186 17.95 11.65 -3.94
CA CYS A 186 18.89 10.74 -3.26
C CYS A 186 18.30 9.37 -2.90
N GLY A 187 16.97 9.22 -2.91
CA GLY A 187 16.29 7.98 -2.54
C GLY A 187 16.12 7.77 -1.02
N SER A 188 16.67 8.64 -0.18
CA SER A 188 16.60 8.56 1.29
C SER A 188 15.22 8.92 1.85
N PRO A 189 14.87 8.44 3.06
CA PRO A 189 13.65 8.86 3.76
C PRO A 189 13.49 10.39 3.78
N TRP A 190 12.26 10.87 3.66
CA TRP A 190 11.99 12.31 3.60
C TRP A 190 12.51 13.03 4.85
N LYS A 191 13.14 14.20 4.65
CA LYS A 191 13.81 15.02 5.69
C LYS A 191 15.04 14.40 6.35
N THR A 192 15.65 13.36 5.76
CA THR A 192 16.93 12.80 6.25
C THR A 192 18.09 12.99 5.27
N CYS A 193 17.91 13.81 4.24
CA CYS A 193 18.91 14.11 3.21
C CYS A 193 19.64 15.42 3.50
#